data_AF-A0A1C7H251-F1
#
_entry.id   AF-A0A1C7H251-F1
#
_cell.length_a   1.000
_cell.length_b   1.000
_cell.length_c   1.000
_cell.angle_alpha   90.00
_cell.angle_beta   90.00
_cell.angle_gamma   90.00
#
_symmetry.space_group_name_H-M   'P 1'
#
loop_
_entity.id
_entity.type
_entity.pdbx_description
1 polymer ?
#
loop_
_entity_poly.entity_id
_entity_poly.type
_entity_poly.pdbx_seq_one_letter_code
_entity_poly.pdbx_strand_id
1 'polypeptide(L)'
;MLLFCVNACKDEDEGELAPWFRFTNSNGVVFPSLNEVDFGAHEYVMNVYTNINWEVTSDAEWLYATPDKRLGCVQGKIIIKENTVEEERTGTITVRSENPKLPVHTIVFHQSAAPHKVEKLFITPEKKGTGDGWTWENAMGAKELETLLSDATDLSEISIYLSEGTFNITAGTNITKKVKSIEGGYTPEGDPSSNPTILTFGTKPSALTSMFRMNENAEVTFKNCIFDGGYNETEKGYGRAFEIRHKTALLQLTECDIQHFSVRGTDSGDHSGAAIFVTEGAFRLNKVNITHNVVHQRGVIYLNVDGDRYGYGFMNNVLIADNISESWWGVAIHAKKALCMNNVTICNNTNEGNGNHATINGSGSFFIANTTVIAQNPTVETTWTNFGAFRCETNVSSGESAVIINSIFGNDTDDGLTMTDSGSGASFKSGGWCLYGKTQNWLVSQQATTDTSYTDQAIAKLGKYEDGAFQWNPTAINTLQFAKYADILKAAKEFTPASIPTLGQDFVNWMGEEAFGLDGKGNPRNPNRMLPGAYDTGLQ
;
A
#
# COMPACT_ATOMS: atom_id res chain seq x y z
N MET A 1 -55.06 10.74 -30.27
CA MET A 1 -54.07 11.12 -31.29
C MET A 1 -52.76 10.48 -30.84
N LEU A 2 -52.19 9.42 -31.39
CA LEU A 2 -52.34 8.70 -32.67
C LEU A 2 -52.48 7.19 -32.36
N LEU A 3 -53.26 6.50 -33.18
CA LEU A 3 -53.50 5.06 -33.16
C LEU A 3 -52.30 4.34 -33.81
N PHE A 4 -51.65 3.40 -33.12
CA PHE A 4 -51.07 2.24 -33.78
C PHE A 4 -51.86 1.03 -33.30
N CYS A 5 -52.64 0.49 -34.23
CA CYS A 5 -53.50 -0.66 -34.06
C CYS A 5 -52.74 -1.81 -33.41
N VAL A 6 -53.23 -2.22 -32.24
CA VAL A 6 -53.21 -3.61 -31.82
C VAL A 6 -53.66 -4.41 -33.04
N ASN A 7 -52.89 -5.42 -33.47
CA ASN A 7 -53.48 -6.55 -34.17
C ASN A 7 -54.48 -7.16 -33.19
N ALA A 8 -55.67 -6.55 -33.10
CA ALA A 8 -56.87 -7.22 -32.64
C ALA A 8 -56.89 -8.52 -33.41
N CYS A 9 -56.99 -9.62 -32.65
CA CYS A 9 -57.19 -10.98 -33.12
C CYS A 9 -57.75 -10.94 -34.56
N LYS A 10 -56.89 -11.15 -35.58
CA LYS A 10 -57.40 -11.34 -36.93
C LYS A 10 -58.21 -12.61 -36.80
N ASP A 11 -59.51 -12.45 -36.86
CA ASP A 11 -60.50 -13.49 -36.73
C ASP A 11 -60.19 -14.63 -37.72
N GLU A 12 -59.40 -15.61 -37.29
CA GLU A 12 -59.44 -16.94 -37.92
C GLU A 12 -60.67 -17.72 -37.40
N ASP A 13 -61.33 -17.24 -36.33
CA ASP A 13 -62.48 -17.89 -35.67
C ASP A 13 -63.66 -16.92 -35.45
N GLU A 14 -64.01 -16.10 -36.45
CA GLU A 14 -65.28 -15.34 -36.50
C GLU A 14 -66.47 -16.34 -36.58
N GLY A 15 -66.77 -17.03 -35.48
CA GLY A 15 -67.79 -18.06 -35.40
C GLY A 15 -67.89 -18.86 -34.09
N GLU A 16 -66.85 -18.90 -33.25
CA GLU A 16 -66.92 -19.66 -31.99
C GLU A 16 -67.47 -18.82 -30.82
N LEU A 17 -68.74 -19.06 -30.45
CA LEU A 17 -69.34 -18.57 -29.20
C LEU A 17 -68.80 -19.29 -27.95
N ALA A 18 -67.99 -20.34 -28.12
CA ALA A 18 -67.41 -21.11 -27.01
C ALA A 18 -66.14 -20.42 -26.47
N PRO A 19 -65.85 -20.53 -25.15
CA PRO A 19 -64.58 -20.07 -24.60
C PRO A 19 -63.38 -20.78 -25.21
N TRP A 20 -62.34 -20.04 -25.61
CA TRP A 20 -61.08 -20.58 -26.14
C TRP A 20 -59.87 -19.84 -25.54
N PHE A 21 -58.72 -20.52 -25.46
CA PHE A 21 -57.52 -19.99 -24.81
C PHE A 21 -56.24 -20.54 -25.45
N ARG A 22 -55.35 -19.65 -25.91
CA ARG A 22 -54.04 -19.99 -26.47
C ARG A 22 -52.98 -19.03 -25.92
N PHE A 23 -51.84 -19.60 -25.51
CA PHE A 23 -50.71 -18.88 -24.95
C PHE A 23 -49.42 -19.20 -25.72
N THR A 24 -48.71 -18.17 -26.21
CA THR A 24 -47.51 -18.35 -27.04
C THR A 24 -46.42 -17.31 -26.72
N ASN A 25 -45.20 -17.56 -27.18
CA ASN A 25 -44.08 -16.61 -27.12
C ASN A 25 -44.08 -15.64 -28.31
N SER A 26 -43.04 -14.81 -28.42
CA SER A 26 -42.84 -13.83 -29.51
C SER A 26 -42.98 -14.42 -30.92
N ASN A 27 -42.68 -15.71 -31.09
CA ASN A 27 -42.65 -16.39 -32.38
C ASN A 27 -43.99 -17.09 -32.70
N GLY A 28 -45.01 -16.93 -31.85
CA GLY A 28 -46.33 -17.53 -32.05
C GLY A 28 -46.41 -19.02 -31.74
N VAL A 29 -45.36 -19.60 -31.12
CA VAL A 29 -45.32 -21.01 -30.67
C VAL A 29 -45.52 -21.13 -29.17
N VAL A 30 -45.93 -22.31 -28.70
CA VAL A 30 -46.13 -22.59 -27.27
C VAL A 30 -44.81 -22.34 -26.51
N PHE A 31 -44.91 -21.68 -25.35
CA PHE A 31 -43.74 -21.50 -24.48
C PHE A 31 -43.18 -22.86 -24.04
N PRO A 32 -41.86 -23.05 -24.05
CA PRO A 32 -41.24 -24.23 -23.43
C PRO A 32 -41.64 -24.34 -21.96
N SER A 33 -41.94 -25.55 -21.51
CA SER A 33 -42.32 -25.81 -20.11
C SER A 33 -41.17 -25.60 -19.13
N LEU A 34 -39.92 -25.68 -19.60
CA LEU A 34 -38.70 -25.40 -18.85
C LEU A 34 -37.81 -24.46 -19.66
N ASN A 35 -37.32 -23.41 -19.02
CA ASN A 35 -36.39 -22.44 -19.58
C ASN A 35 -35.21 -22.26 -18.62
N GLU A 36 -34.01 -22.49 -19.12
CA GLU A 36 -32.75 -22.26 -18.41
C GLU A 36 -32.25 -20.86 -18.73
N VAL A 37 -31.97 -20.05 -17.71
CA VAL A 37 -31.49 -18.68 -17.86
C VAL A 37 -30.26 -18.43 -16.99
N ASP A 38 -29.39 -17.52 -17.43
CA ASP A 38 -28.28 -17.06 -16.61
C ASP A 38 -28.78 -16.20 -15.43
N PHE A 39 -27.87 -15.86 -14.51
CA PHE A 39 -28.19 -15.08 -13.32
C PHE A 39 -28.69 -13.66 -13.63
N GLY A 40 -28.53 -13.14 -14.84
CA GLY A 40 -28.93 -11.79 -15.24
C GLY A 40 -30.45 -11.57 -15.21
N ALA A 41 -30.87 -10.31 -15.39
CA ALA A 41 -32.28 -9.98 -15.59
C ALA A 41 -32.71 -10.28 -17.03
N HIS A 42 -33.90 -10.89 -17.20
CA HIS A 42 -34.44 -11.27 -18.50
C HIS A 42 -35.88 -10.80 -18.69
N GLU A 43 -36.27 -10.54 -19.94
CA GLU A 43 -37.66 -10.29 -20.32
C GLU A 43 -38.06 -11.16 -21.51
N TYR A 44 -39.18 -11.86 -21.39
CA TYR A 44 -39.77 -12.66 -22.48
C TYR A 44 -41.12 -12.08 -22.90
N VAL A 45 -41.35 -11.97 -24.20
CA VAL A 45 -42.66 -11.57 -24.72
C VAL A 45 -43.63 -12.75 -24.61
N MET A 46 -44.80 -12.50 -24.04
CA MET A 46 -45.93 -13.43 -24.02
C MET A 46 -47.10 -12.90 -24.83
N ASN A 47 -47.77 -13.79 -25.57
CA ASN A 47 -48.99 -13.48 -26.29
C ASN A 47 -50.11 -14.38 -25.75
N VAL A 48 -51.18 -13.75 -25.27
CA VAL A 48 -52.41 -14.43 -24.84
C VAL A 48 -53.47 -14.15 -25.89
N TYR A 49 -54.12 -15.20 -26.39
CA TYR A 49 -55.25 -15.12 -27.30
C TYR A 49 -56.43 -15.83 -26.65
N THR A 50 -57.51 -15.09 -26.40
CA THR A 50 -58.71 -15.63 -25.76
C THR A 50 -59.87 -14.64 -25.85
N ASN A 51 -61.09 -15.13 -25.68
CA ASN A 51 -62.33 -14.35 -25.51
C ASN A 51 -62.85 -14.30 -24.06
N ILE A 52 -62.13 -14.88 -23.09
CA ILE A 52 -62.53 -14.93 -21.67
C ILE A 52 -61.48 -14.29 -20.74
N ASN A 53 -61.80 -14.15 -19.45
CA ASN A 53 -60.81 -13.68 -18.49
C ASN A 53 -59.73 -14.73 -18.26
N TRP A 54 -58.53 -14.25 -17.99
CA TRP A 54 -57.38 -15.05 -17.65
C TRP A 54 -56.50 -14.33 -16.63
N GLU A 55 -55.66 -15.12 -15.97
CA GLU A 55 -54.68 -14.64 -15.00
C GLU A 55 -53.35 -15.38 -15.14
N VAL A 56 -52.30 -14.73 -14.67
CA VAL A 56 -50.95 -15.24 -14.49
C VAL A 56 -50.66 -15.18 -12.99
N THR A 57 -50.26 -16.32 -12.45
CA THR A 57 -49.78 -16.44 -11.07
C THR A 57 -48.33 -16.87 -11.10
N SER A 58 -47.54 -16.39 -10.14
CA SER A 58 -46.16 -16.81 -9.92
C SER A 58 -46.01 -17.33 -8.50
N ASP A 59 -45.19 -18.35 -8.31
CA ASP A 59 -44.78 -18.85 -7.00
C ASP A 59 -43.55 -18.12 -6.43
N ALA A 60 -42.96 -17.19 -7.19
CA ALA A 60 -41.72 -16.50 -6.85
C ALA A 60 -41.78 -14.99 -7.11
N GLU A 61 -41.34 -14.17 -6.15
CA GLU A 61 -41.38 -12.69 -6.25
C GLU A 61 -40.41 -12.08 -7.28
N TRP A 62 -39.41 -12.85 -7.71
CA TRP A 62 -38.43 -12.47 -8.73
C TRP A 62 -38.88 -12.79 -10.16
N LEU A 63 -39.98 -13.53 -10.31
CA LEU A 63 -40.56 -13.94 -11.57
C LEU A 63 -42.02 -13.46 -11.63
N TYR A 64 -42.40 -12.66 -12.62
CA TYR A 64 -43.79 -12.19 -12.73
C TYR A 64 -44.13 -11.82 -14.17
N ALA A 65 -45.40 -11.56 -14.45
CA ALA A 65 -45.85 -11.15 -15.78
C ALA A 65 -46.64 -9.84 -15.74
N THR A 66 -46.64 -9.11 -16.85
CA THR A 66 -47.43 -7.90 -17.04
C THR A 66 -48.08 -7.85 -18.43
N PRO A 67 -49.41 -7.67 -18.54
CA PRO A 67 -50.37 -7.69 -17.43
C PRO A 67 -50.49 -9.09 -16.82
N ASP A 68 -50.81 -9.15 -15.52
CA ASP A 68 -50.99 -10.39 -14.75
C ASP A 68 -52.43 -10.91 -14.79
N LYS A 69 -53.39 -10.10 -15.22
CA LYS A 69 -54.78 -10.51 -15.47
C LYS A 69 -55.45 -9.59 -16.46
N ARG A 70 -56.32 -10.14 -17.31
CA ARG A 70 -57.09 -9.35 -18.27
C ARG A 70 -58.28 -10.13 -18.84
N LEU A 71 -59.22 -9.40 -19.42
CA LEU A 71 -60.14 -9.91 -20.44
C LEU A 71 -59.50 -9.80 -21.83
N GLY A 72 -59.54 -10.87 -22.60
CA GLY A 72 -59.25 -10.85 -24.03
C GLY A 72 -57.76 -10.91 -24.42
N CYS A 73 -57.48 -10.81 -25.72
CA CYS A 73 -56.15 -10.94 -26.31
C CYS A 73 -55.17 -9.84 -25.82
N VAL A 74 -53.91 -10.19 -25.51
CA VAL A 74 -52.85 -9.23 -25.17
C VAL A 74 -51.45 -9.72 -25.56
N GLN A 75 -50.56 -8.78 -25.87
CA GLN A 75 -49.13 -8.98 -25.79
C GLN A 75 -48.61 -8.39 -24.48
N GLY A 76 -48.00 -9.23 -23.65
CA GLY A 76 -47.41 -8.88 -22.37
C GLY A 76 -45.95 -9.30 -22.28
N LYS A 77 -45.39 -9.22 -21.07
CA LYS A 77 -44.04 -9.67 -20.75
C LYS A 77 -44.04 -10.60 -19.55
N ILE A 78 -43.20 -11.61 -19.57
CA ILE A 78 -42.68 -12.30 -18.39
C ILE A 78 -41.35 -11.64 -18.04
N ILE A 79 -41.17 -11.26 -16.78
CA ILE A 79 -40.01 -10.54 -16.27
C ILE A 79 -39.33 -11.42 -15.23
N ILE A 80 -38.03 -11.59 -15.39
CA ILE A 80 -37.14 -12.29 -14.48
C ILE A 80 -36.16 -11.27 -13.92
N LYS A 81 -36.19 -11.05 -12.61
CA LYS A 81 -35.19 -10.21 -11.94
C LYS A 81 -33.84 -10.93 -11.92
N GLU A 82 -32.75 -10.16 -11.85
CA GLU A 82 -31.41 -10.70 -11.64
C GLU A 82 -31.37 -11.56 -10.36
N ASN A 83 -30.66 -12.68 -10.43
CA ASN A 83 -30.28 -13.47 -9.28
C ASN A 83 -28.99 -12.91 -8.68
N THR A 84 -29.10 -12.39 -7.47
CA THR A 84 -27.98 -11.79 -6.74
C THR A 84 -27.44 -12.70 -5.63
N VAL A 85 -27.91 -13.94 -5.56
CA VAL A 85 -27.45 -14.94 -4.58
C VAL A 85 -26.71 -16.07 -5.28
N GLU A 86 -25.80 -16.72 -4.56
CA GLU A 86 -24.91 -17.78 -5.08
C GLU A 86 -25.58 -19.16 -5.15
N GLU A 87 -26.90 -19.19 -5.01
CA GLU A 87 -27.72 -20.39 -5.17
C GLU A 87 -28.54 -20.28 -6.45
N GLU A 88 -28.64 -21.39 -7.18
CA GLU A 88 -29.60 -21.51 -8.27
C GLU A 88 -31.02 -21.40 -7.71
N ARG A 89 -31.93 -20.82 -8.49
CA ARG A 89 -33.31 -20.65 -8.07
C ARG A 89 -34.28 -21.03 -9.17
N THR A 90 -35.41 -21.60 -8.76
CA THR A 90 -36.47 -22.05 -9.65
C THR A 90 -37.76 -21.32 -9.32
N GLY A 91 -38.44 -20.85 -10.36
CA GLY A 91 -39.72 -20.16 -10.25
C GLY A 91 -40.66 -20.61 -11.37
N THR A 92 -41.95 -20.65 -11.05
CA THR A 92 -42.99 -21.13 -11.94
C THR A 92 -44.03 -20.06 -12.20
N ILE A 93 -44.28 -19.77 -13.47
CA ILE A 93 -45.45 -19.00 -13.91
C ILE A 93 -46.54 -19.97 -14.35
N THR A 94 -47.75 -19.75 -13.83
CA THR A 94 -48.95 -20.45 -14.27
C THR A 94 -49.92 -19.47 -14.90
N VAL A 95 -50.21 -19.67 -16.17
CA VAL A 95 -51.19 -18.92 -16.96
C VAL A 95 -52.44 -19.77 -17.12
N ARG A 96 -53.59 -19.24 -16.69
CA ARG A 96 -54.87 -19.96 -16.74
C ARG A 96 -56.01 -19.04 -17.13
N SER A 97 -57.01 -19.61 -17.78
CA SER A 97 -58.28 -18.94 -18.03
C SER A 97 -59.27 -19.17 -16.87
N GLU A 98 -60.31 -18.34 -16.77
CA GLU A 98 -61.39 -18.53 -15.78
C GLU A 98 -62.24 -19.78 -16.05
N ASN A 99 -62.19 -20.34 -17.27
CA ASN A 99 -62.85 -21.60 -17.60
C ASN A 99 -61.95 -22.79 -17.23
N PRO A 100 -62.33 -23.60 -16.21
CA PRO A 100 -61.49 -24.69 -15.72
C PRO A 100 -61.34 -25.87 -16.70
N LYS A 101 -62.09 -25.88 -17.81
CA LYS A 101 -61.99 -26.91 -18.85
C LYS A 101 -60.95 -26.60 -19.92
N LEU A 102 -60.44 -25.36 -19.97
CA LEU A 102 -59.42 -24.96 -20.93
C LEU A 102 -58.00 -25.24 -20.40
N PRO A 103 -56.99 -25.31 -21.29
CA PRO A 103 -55.62 -25.61 -20.89
C PRO A 103 -55.06 -24.63 -19.86
N VAL A 104 -54.28 -25.17 -18.92
CA VAL A 104 -53.42 -24.40 -18.02
C VAL A 104 -52.00 -24.52 -18.54
N HIS A 105 -51.30 -23.39 -18.67
CA HIS A 105 -49.90 -23.38 -19.09
C HIS A 105 -49.01 -23.10 -17.88
N THR A 106 -48.06 -23.99 -17.64
CA THR A 106 -47.08 -23.87 -16.56
C THR A 106 -45.69 -23.78 -17.20
N ILE A 107 -44.96 -22.73 -16.82
CA ILE A 107 -43.64 -22.41 -17.35
C ILE A 107 -42.70 -22.32 -16.16
N VAL A 108 -41.71 -23.21 -16.14
CA VAL A 108 -40.66 -23.23 -15.13
C VAL A 108 -39.45 -22.48 -15.67
N PHE A 109 -38.90 -21.58 -14.86
CA PHE A 109 -37.63 -20.91 -15.09
C PHE A 109 -36.63 -21.39 -14.06
N HIS A 110 -35.55 -22.01 -14.53
CA HIS A 110 -34.36 -22.29 -13.75
C HIS A 110 -33.36 -21.18 -14.02
N GLN A 111 -33.01 -20.44 -12.98
CA GLN A 111 -32.07 -19.33 -13.05
C GLN A 111 -30.78 -19.69 -12.31
N SER A 112 -29.66 -19.55 -13.02
CA SER A 112 -28.33 -19.83 -12.47
C SER A 112 -28.01 -18.95 -11.25
N ALA A 113 -27.14 -19.46 -10.37
CA ALA A 113 -26.55 -18.70 -9.27
C ALA A 113 -25.76 -17.48 -9.77
N ALA A 114 -25.72 -16.42 -8.97
CA ALA A 114 -24.76 -15.34 -9.14
C ALA A 114 -23.32 -15.88 -8.98
N PRO A 115 -22.33 -15.36 -9.72
CA PRO A 115 -20.93 -15.69 -9.49
C PRO A 115 -20.50 -15.27 -8.08
N HIS A 116 -19.74 -16.13 -7.38
CA HIS A 116 -19.14 -15.78 -6.10
C HIS A 116 -18.18 -14.60 -6.26
N LYS A 117 -18.44 -13.51 -5.53
CA LYS A 117 -17.59 -12.31 -5.56
C LYS A 117 -16.53 -12.42 -4.46
N VAL A 118 -15.33 -12.85 -4.83
CA VAL A 118 -14.20 -12.91 -3.89
C VAL A 118 -13.72 -11.49 -3.58
N GLU A 119 -14.04 -10.99 -2.39
CA GLU A 119 -13.51 -9.70 -1.90
C GLU A 119 -12.32 -9.88 -0.95
N LYS A 120 -12.16 -11.10 -0.41
CA LYS A 120 -11.16 -11.46 0.59
C LYS A 120 -10.57 -12.82 0.28
N LEU A 121 -9.27 -12.97 0.55
CA LEU A 121 -8.59 -14.26 0.54
C LEU A 121 -7.88 -14.47 1.87
N PHE A 122 -7.91 -15.70 2.36
CA PHE A 122 -7.34 -16.11 3.64
C PHE A 122 -6.17 -17.06 3.41
N ILE A 123 -5.05 -16.76 4.05
CA ILE A 123 -3.79 -17.48 3.85
C ILE A 123 -3.16 -17.80 5.20
N THR A 124 -2.82 -19.06 5.40
CA THR A 124 -2.07 -19.57 6.55
C THR A 124 -0.66 -19.99 6.13
N PRO A 125 0.30 -20.19 7.06
CA PRO A 125 1.65 -20.65 6.70
C PRO A 125 1.64 -21.87 5.77
N GLU A 126 0.81 -22.85 6.11
CA GLU A 126 0.56 -24.05 5.33
C GLU A 126 -0.88 -24.07 4.85
N LYS A 127 -1.10 -24.64 3.66
CA LYS A 127 -2.44 -24.78 3.05
C LYS A 127 -3.38 -25.60 3.94
N LYS A 128 -4.65 -25.19 4.00
CA LYS A 128 -5.73 -25.90 4.71
C LYS A 128 -6.87 -26.29 3.75
N GLY A 129 -7.58 -27.38 4.06
CA GLY A 129 -8.79 -27.79 3.35
C GLY A 129 -8.62 -27.89 1.83
N THR A 130 -9.55 -27.29 1.08
CA THR A 130 -9.48 -27.20 -0.39
C THR A 130 -8.32 -26.30 -0.86
N GLY A 131 -7.98 -25.28 -0.08
CA GLY A 131 -7.01 -24.23 -0.39
C GLY A 131 -7.50 -23.24 -1.44
N ASP A 132 -8.81 -22.99 -1.52
CA ASP A 132 -9.40 -21.92 -2.36
C ASP A 132 -9.22 -20.51 -1.74
N GLY A 133 -8.91 -20.43 -0.45
CA GLY A 133 -8.67 -19.19 0.26
C GLY A 133 -9.95 -18.40 0.58
N TRP A 134 -11.15 -18.93 0.38
CA TRP A 134 -12.40 -18.20 0.63
C TRP A 134 -12.81 -18.18 2.10
N THR A 135 -12.25 -19.08 2.88
CA THR A 135 -12.45 -19.21 4.33
C THR A 135 -11.14 -19.60 4.99
N TRP A 136 -11.04 -19.45 6.31
CA TRP A 136 -9.85 -19.88 7.05
C TRP A 136 -9.68 -21.41 7.10
N GLU A 137 -10.79 -22.15 7.07
CA GLU A 137 -10.80 -23.61 7.02
C GLU A 137 -10.25 -24.16 5.70
N ASN A 138 -10.41 -23.37 4.62
CA ASN A 138 -9.93 -23.67 3.27
C ASN A 138 -8.81 -22.70 2.83
N ALA A 139 -8.06 -22.17 3.79
CA ALA A 139 -7.03 -21.17 3.53
C ALA A 139 -5.96 -21.66 2.53
N MET A 140 -5.50 -20.74 1.70
CA MET A 140 -4.31 -20.93 0.88
C MET A 140 -3.04 -21.01 1.74
N GLY A 141 -1.97 -21.60 1.22
CA GLY A 141 -0.65 -21.61 1.86
C GLY A 141 0.27 -20.51 1.32
N ALA A 142 1.48 -20.41 1.91
CA ALA A 142 2.51 -19.48 1.44
C ALA A 142 2.84 -19.67 -0.05
N LYS A 143 2.81 -20.91 -0.57
CA LYS A 143 3.14 -21.17 -1.97
C LYS A 143 2.07 -20.69 -2.95
N GLU A 144 0.80 -20.82 -2.58
CA GLU A 144 -0.32 -20.29 -3.33
C GLU A 144 -0.29 -18.75 -3.34
N LEU A 145 0.06 -18.11 -2.22
CA LEU A 145 0.29 -16.65 -2.17
C LEU A 145 1.32 -16.22 -3.22
N GLU A 146 2.48 -16.85 -3.28
CA GLU A 146 3.52 -16.50 -4.27
C GLU A 146 3.00 -16.58 -5.72
N THR A 147 2.14 -17.56 -5.99
CA THR A 147 1.55 -17.76 -7.31
C THR A 147 0.54 -16.67 -7.62
N LEU A 148 -0.36 -16.35 -6.68
CA LEU A 148 -1.34 -15.27 -6.81
C LEU A 148 -0.72 -13.91 -7.13
N LEU A 149 0.46 -13.62 -6.58
CA LEU A 149 1.14 -12.34 -6.79
C LEU A 149 1.64 -12.13 -8.23
N SER A 150 1.63 -13.18 -9.06
CA SER A 150 2.18 -13.13 -10.42
C SER A 150 1.34 -13.81 -11.51
N ASP A 151 0.34 -14.62 -11.17
CA ASP A 151 -0.53 -15.32 -12.13
C ASP A 151 -1.55 -14.38 -12.84
N ALA A 152 -2.60 -14.92 -13.44
CA ALA A 152 -3.64 -14.12 -14.11
C ALA A 152 -4.77 -13.62 -13.19
N THR A 153 -4.79 -13.99 -11.91
CA THR A 153 -5.86 -13.62 -10.96
C THR A 153 -5.87 -12.12 -10.72
N ASP A 154 -7.03 -11.47 -10.84
CA ASP A 154 -7.19 -10.05 -10.55
C ASP A 154 -7.30 -9.82 -9.04
N LEU A 155 -6.29 -9.15 -8.46
CA LEU A 155 -6.23 -8.82 -7.04
C LEU A 155 -6.42 -7.33 -6.76
N SER A 156 -6.78 -6.55 -7.80
CA SER A 156 -6.85 -5.09 -7.72
C SER A 156 -7.84 -4.60 -6.66
N GLU A 157 -8.89 -5.38 -6.40
CA GLU A 157 -9.94 -5.08 -5.42
C GLU A 157 -10.04 -6.11 -4.27
N ILE A 158 -9.11 -7.07 -4.19
CA ILE A 158 -9.11 -8.18 -3.22
C ILE A 158 -8.12 -7.93 -2.09
N SER A 159 -8.61 -7.95 -0.85
CA SER A 159 -7.75 -7.92 0.35
C SER A 159 -7.34 -9.33 0.76
N ILE A 160 -6.04 -9.54 0.94
CA ILE A 160 -5.47 -10.80 1.39
C ILE A 160 -5.19 -10.70 2.89
N TYR A 161 -5.69 -11.66 3.67
CA TYR A 161 -5.51 -11.75 5.12
C TYR A 161 -4.58 -12.91 5.45
N LEU A 162 -3.49 -12.62 6.15
CA LEU A 162 -2.50 -13.58 6.59
C LEU A 162 -2.71 -13.90 8.07
N SER A 163 -2.74 -15.20 8.41
CA SER A 163 -2.75 -15.57 9.83
C SER A 163 -1.42 -15.24 10.51
N GLU A 164 -1.39 -15.36 11.83
CA GLU A 164 -0.19 -15.47 12.62
C GLU A 164 0.66 -16.68 12.16
N GLY A 165 1.95 -16.61 12.44
CA GLY A 165 2.91 -17.67 12.13
C GLY A 165 3.95 -17.25 11.08
N THR A 166 4.78 -18.23 10.70
CA THR A 166 5.94 -18.00 9.83
C THR A 166 5.69 -18.54 8.43
N PHE A 167 5.66 -17.64 7.45
CA PHE A 167 5.47 -17.91 6.03
C PHE A 167 6.83 -18.03 5.36
N ASN A 168 7.15 -19.22 4.85
CA ASN A 168 8.37 -19.49 4.11
C ASN A 168 8.21 -19.02 2.67
N ILE A 169 8.77 -17.85 2.35
CA ILE A 169 8.73 -17.23 1.03
C ILE A 169 9.95 -17.66 0.21
N THR A 170 9.72 -18.02 -1.03
CA THR A 170 10.74 -18.29 -2.02
C THR A 170 11.48 -17.00 -2.36
N ALA A 171 12.81 -17.00 -2.22
CA ALA A 171 13.63 -15.85 -2.58
C ALA A 171 13.45 -15.51 -4.08
N GLY A 172 13.18 -14.24 -4.36
CA GLY A 172 12.95 -13.73 -5.71
C GLY A 172 11.48 -13.82 -6.16
N THR A 173 10.53 -13.96 -5.24
CA THR A 173 9.09 -13.95 -5.54
C THR A 173 8.73 -12.65 -6.25
N ASN A 174 8.11 -12.76 -7.42
CA ASN A 174 7.72 -11.60 -8.22
C ASN A 174 6.34 -11.12 -7.83
N ILE A 175 6.19 -9.79 -7.76
CA ILE A 175 4.90 -9.11 -7.79
C ILE A 175 4.84 -8.38 -9.12
N THR A 176 3.77 -8.60 -9.89
CA THR A 176 3.64 -8.10 -11.28
C THR A 176 2.28 -7.46 -11.55
N LYS A 177 1.52 -7.16 -10.49
CA LYS A 177 0.15 -6.66 -10.57
C LYS A 177 -0.20 -5.81 -9.35
N LYS A 178 -1.33 -5.12 -9.44
CA LYS A 178 -1.95 -4.45 -8.32
C LYS A 178 -2.60 -5.47 -7.38
N VAL A 179 -2.36 -5.31 -6.09
CA VAL A 179 -2.98 -6.05 -5.00
C VAL A 179 -3.50 -5.01 -4.02
N LYS A 180 -4.81 -5.04 -3.71
CA LYS A 180 -5.44 -4.04 -2.83
C LYS A 180 -4.73 -3.94 -1.48
N SER A 181 -4.59 -5.05 -0.78
CA SER A 181 -3.81 -5.14 0.45
C SER A 181 -3.43 -6.58 0.80
N ILE A 182 -2.34 -6.72 1.56
CA ILE A 182 -1.92 -7.96 2.23
C ILE A 182 -1.73 -7.62 3.70
N GLU A 183 -2.54 -8.20 4.57
CA GLU A 183 -2.70 -7.76 5.96
C GLU A 183 -2.41 -8.92 6.92
N GLY A 184 -1.41 -8.77 7.78
CA GLY A 184 -1.05 -9.74 8.81
C GLY A 184 -1.70 -9.48 10.17
N GLY A 185 -1.45 -10.40 11.09
CA GLY A 185 -1.88 -10.35 12.48
C GLY A 185 -3.31 -10.83 12.70
N TYR A 186 -3.69 -11.94 12.07
CA TYR A 186 -4.99 -12.59 12.30
C TYR A 186 -4.80 -13.98 12.92
N THR A 187 -5.69 -14.43 13.79
CA THR A 187 -5.71 -15.83 14.22
C THR A 187 -6.13 -16.71 13.03
N PRO A 188 -5.86 -18.02 13.06
CA PRO A 188 -6.38 -18.93 12.06
C PRO A 188 -7.91 -19.05 12.05
N GLU A 189 -8.62 -18.36 12.94
CA GLU A 189 -10.08 -18.24 13.01
C GLU A 189 -10.58 -16.85 12.52
N GLY A 190 -9.66 -15.91 12.26
CA GLY A 190 -9.95 -14.60 11.67
C GLY A 190 -10.06 -13.42 12.63
N ASP A 191 -9.73 -13.60 13.91
CA ASP A 191 -9.70 -12.52 14.89
C ASP A 191 -8.35 -11.79 14.85
N PRO A 192 -8.25 -10.52 15.26
CA PRO A 192 -6.95 -9.88 15.44
C PRO A 192 -6.08 -10.67 16.42
N SER A 193 -4.85 -10.98 16.02
CA SER A 193 -3.89 -11.73 16.82
C SER A 193 -2.83 -10.82 17.43
N SER A 194 -2.39 -11.18 18.64
CA SER A 194 -1.17 -10.65 19.26
C SER A 194 0.11 -11.34 18.77
N ASN A 195 -0.01 -12.51 18.14
CA ASN A 195 1.11 -13.22 17.55
C ASN A 195 1.43 -12.63 16.16
N PRO A 196 2.72 -12.53 15.80
CA PRO A 196 3.11 -11.88 14.56
C PRO A 196 2.84 -12.76 13.33
N THR A 197 2.59 -12.09 12.20
CA THR A 197 2.74 -12.67 10.86
C THR A 197 4.16 -12.38 10.37
N ILE A 198 4.97 -13.42 10.23
CA ILE A 198 6.38 -13.31 9.84
C ILE A 198 6.54 -13.89 8.43
N LEU A 199 7.03 -13.09 7.49
CA LEU A 199 7.46 -13.55 6.18
C LEU A 199 8.99 -13.68 6.20
N THR A 200 9.49 -14.89 5.95
CA THR A 200 10.92 -15.19 5.99
C THR A 200 11.36 -15.97 4.75
N PHE A 201 12.67 -16.05 4.50
CA PHE A 201 13.17 -16.91 3.44
C PHE A 201 12.97 -18.37 3.82
N GLY A 202 12.19 -19.12 3.03
CA GLY A 202 12.11 -20.58 3.17
C GLY A 202 13.46 -21.25 2.98
N THR A 203 14.34 -20.65 2.18
CA THR A 203 15.76 -21.00 2.07
C THR A 203 16.55 -19.73 1.78
N LYS A 204 17.53 -19.42 2.63
CA LYS A 204 18.41 -18.26 2.45
C LYS A 204 19.10 -18.31 1.08
N PRO A 205 19.08 -17.22 0.30
CA PRO A 205 19.72 -17.21 -1.00
C PRO A 205 21.25 -17.31 -0.91
N SER A 206 21.83 -18.01 -1.89
CA SER A 206 23.30 -18.14 -2.08
C SER A 206 23.87 -17.15 -3.11
N ALA A 207 23.01 -16.36 -3.75
CA ALA A 207 23.36 -15.33 -4.70
C ALA A 207 22.40 -14.15 -4.52
N LEU A 208 22.87 -12.94 -4.86
CA LEU A 208 22.12 -11.71 -4.58
C LEU A 208 20.71 -11.76 -5.16
N THR A 209 19.73 -11.59 -4.28
CA THR A 209 18.31 -11.51 -4.62
C THR A 209 17.55 -10.78 -3.52
N SER A 210 16.23 -10.74 -3.65
CA SER A 210 15.31 -10.07 -2.73
C SER A 210 14.18 -11.05 -2.40
N MET A 211 13.55 -10.95 -1.24
CA MET A 211 12.36 -11.74 -0.90
C MET A 211 11.26 -11.45 -1.92
N PHE A 212 10.95 -10.16 -2.10
CA PHE A 212 10.00 -9.70 -3.11
C PHE A 212 10.67 -8.81 -4.16
N ARG A 213 10.31 -9.06 -5.41
CA ARG A 213 10.73 -8.27 -6.58
C ARG A 213 9.51 -7.61 -7.21
N MET A 214 9.44 -6.30 -7.08
CA MET A 214 8.39 -5.46 -7.64
C MET A 214 8.72 -5.13 -9.10
N ASN A 215 7.90 -5.64 -10.03
CA ASN A 215 8.06 -5.45 -11.47
C ASN A 215 7.03 -4.47 -12.04
N GLU A 216 6.91 -4.43 -13.37
CA GLU A 216 5.86 -3.67 -14.04
C GLU A 216 4.48 -3.97 -13.46
N ASN A 217 3.73 -2.89 -13.18
CA ASN A 217 2.37 -2.87 -12.62
C ASN A 217 2.24 -3.39 -11.19
N ALA A 218 3.36 -3.69 -10.51
CA ALA A 218 3.33 -4.10 -9.13
C ALA A 218 2.92 -2.93 -8.22
N GLU A 219 1.73 -3.00 -7.61
CA GLU A 219 1.27 -2.03 -6.62
C GLU A 219 0.69 -2.81 -5.46
N VAL A 220 1.34 -2.76 -4.29
CA VAL A 220 0.92 -3.56 -3.13
C VAL A 220 1.08 -2.78 -1.84
N THR A 221 0.11 -2.97 -0.94
CA THR A 221 0.20 -2.50 0.44
C THR A 221 0.31 -3.70 1.37
N PHE A 222 1.42 -3.83 2.08
CA PHE A 222 1.52 -4.74 3.23
C PHE A 222 1.21 -4.01 4.52
N LYS A 223 0.46 -4.65 5.41
CA LYS A 223 0.13 -4.12 6.73
C LYS A 223 0.40 -5.14 7.82
N ASN A 224 0.92 -4.70 8.96
CA ASN A 224 1.06 -5.52 10.16
C ASN A 224 1.83 -6.84 9.91
N CYS A 225 2.93 -6.75 9.17
CA CYS A 225 3.78 -7.87 8.80
C CYS A 225 5.23 -7.63 9.25
N ILE A 226 5.88 -8.69 9.70
CA ILE A 226 7.33 -8.71 9.93
C ILE A 226 7.99 -9.39 8.73
N PHE A 227 8.90 -8.70 8.06
CA PHE A 227 9.80 -9.28 7.06
C PHE A 227 11.12 -9.58 7.75
N ASP A 228 11.46 -10.86 7.84
CA ASP A 228 12.66 -11.32 8.54
C ASP A 228 13.56 -12.12 7.60
N GLY A 229 14.75 -11.60 7.29
CA GLY A 229 15.70 -12.28 6.40
C GLY A 229 16.39 -13.50 7.05
N GLY A 230 16.25 -13.68 8.35
CA GLY A 230 16.80 -14.78 9.13
C GLY A 230 18.32 -14.76 9.28
N TYR A 231 19.01 -13.72 8.79
CA TYR A 231 20.45 -13.56 8.93
C TYR A 231 20.82 -13.03 10.32
N ASN A 232 21.89 -13.54 10.90
CA ASN A 232 22.53 -12.83 12.01
C ASN A 232 23.45 -11.72 11.47
N GLU A 233 23.79 -10.74 12.30
CA GLU A 233 24.56 -9.55 11.91
C GLU A 233 25.97 -9.86 11.36
N THR A 234 26.55 -11.00 11.73
CA THR A 234 27.87 -11.41 11.25
C THR A 234 27.83 -12.23 9.96
N GLU A 235 26.64 -12.68 9.54
CA GLU A 235 26.48 -13.59 8.41
C GLU A 235 26.65 -12.85 7.08
N LYS A 236 27.47 -13.42 6.18
CA LYS A 236 27.62 -12.96 4.80
C LYS A 236 26.40 -13.36 3.96
N GLY A 237 25.34 -12.56 4.00
CA GLY A 237 24.08 -12.83 3.31
C GLY A 237 24.01 -12.28 1.88
N TYR A 238 22.97 -12.70 1.17
CA TYR A 238 22.67 -12.31 -0.21
C TYR A 238 21.20 -11.88 -0.41
N GLY A 239 20.47 -11.68 0.68
CA GLY A 239 19.02 -11.45 0.64
C GLY A 239 18.67 -10.03 1.02
N ARG A 240 17.89 -9.36 0.16
CA ARG A 240 17.15 -8.14 0.49
C ARG A 240 15.70 -8.46 0.87
N ALA A 241 15.01 -7.55 1.54
CA ALA A 241 13.56 -7.68 1.69
C ALA A 241 12.86 -7.34 0.37
N PHE A 242 13.07 -6.13 -0.14
CA PHE A 242 12.39 -5.63 -1.34
C PHE A 242 13.35 -5.09 -2.39
N GLU A 243 13.05 -5.39 -3.64
CA GLU A 243 13.68 -4.77 -4.80
C GLU A 243 12.62 -4.22 -5.77
N ILE A 244 12.73 -2.94 -6.10
CA ILE A 244 11.80 -2.20 -6.96
C ILE A 244 12.49 -1.84 -8.28
N ARG A 245 11.93 -2.31 -9.40
CA ARG A 245 12.64 -2.39 -10.70
C ARG A 245 11.95 -1.73 -11.87
N HIS A 246 10.80 -1.09 -11.65
CA HIS A 246 10.02 -0.53 -12.74
C HIS A 246 9.32 0.75 -12.32
N LYS A 247 9.23 1.72 -13.25
CA LYS A 247 8.59 3.03 -12.99
C LYS A 247 7.15 2.97 -12.49
N THR A 248 6.40 1.95 -12.86
CA THR A 248 5.00 1.76 -12.41
C THR A 248 4.89 0.98 -11.10
N ALA A 249 6.01 0.51 -10.55
CA ALA A 249 6.02 -0.24 -9.31
C ALA A 249 5.90 0.68 -8.09
N LEU A 250 5.01 0.34 -7.17
CA LEU A 250 4.80 1.04 -5.91
C LEU A 250 4.69 0.04 -4.74
N LEU A 251 5.67 0.09 -3.83
CA LEU A 251 5.62 -0.63 -2.56
C LEU A 251 5.06 0.27 -1.46
N GLN A 252 4.04 -0.20 -0.73
CA GLN A 252 3.52 0.50 0.44
C GLN A 252 3.59 -0.43 1.65
N LEU A 253 4.16 0.06 2.74
CA LEU A 253 4.25 -0.66 4.02
C LEU A 253 3.62 0.18 5.12
N THR A 254 2.77 -0.42 5.94
CA THR A 254 2.13 0.24 7.09
C THR A 254 2.20 -0.65 8.31
N GLU A 255 2.77 -0.15 9.42
CA GLU A 255 2.88 -0.94 10.67
C GLU A 255 3.64 -2.25 10.43
N CYS A 256 4.75 -2.19 9.70
CA CYS A 256 5.57 -3.35 9.35
C CYS A 256 6.98 -3.22 9.91
N ASP A 257 7.63 -4.36 10.09
CA ASP A 257 9.03 -4.44 10.49
C ASP A 257 9.87 -5.09 9.38
N ILE A 258 11.08 -4.59 9.13
CA ILE A 258 12.05 -5.19 8.22
C ILE A 258 13.35 -5.43 8.99
N GLN A 259 13.71 -6.69 9.17
CA GLN A 259 14.86 -7.06 9.98
C GLN A 259 15.67 -8.24 9.45
N HIS A 260 16.91 -8.34 9.92
CA HIS A 260 17.76 -9.50 9.69
C HIS A 260 18.01 -9.83 8.21
N PHE A 261 18.03 -8.82 7.33
CA PHE A 261 18.49 -8.97 5.95
C PHE A 261 19.98 -8.64 5.84
N SER A 262 20.71 -9.37 5.01
CA SER A 262 22.14 -9.16 4.78
C SER A 262 22.46 -9.30 3.30
N VAL A 263 23.20 -8.32 2.76
CA VAL A 263 23.78 -8.34 1.41
C VAL A 263 25.31 -8.28 1.41
N ARG A 264 25.91 -8.59 2.57
CA ARG A 264 27.34 -8.57 2.84
C ARG A 264 28.14 -9.56 1.96
N GLY A 265 27.54 -10.68 1.57
CA GLY A 265 28.23 -11.73 0.80
C GLY A 265 28.64 -11.33 -0.61
N THR A 266 28.24 -10.15 -1.09
CA THR A 266 28.54 -9.71 -2.45
C THR A 266 29.92 -9.06 -2.60
N ASP A 267 30.58 -8.69 -1.49
CA ASP A 267 31.89 -8.03 -1.40
C ASP A 267 32.10 -6.90 -2.45
N SER A 268 31.04 -6.26 -2.95
CA SER A 268 31.12 -5.28 -4.06
C SER A 268 30.14 -4.10 -3.95
N GLY A 269 30.54 -3.02 -4.63
CA GLY A 269 29.95 -1.67 -4.70
C GLY A 269 28.44 -1.57 -4.80
N ASP A 270 27.89 -2.41 -5.68
CA ASP A 270 26.61 -2.15 -6.33
C ASP A 270 25.46 -2.94 -5.70
N HIS A 271 25.74 -3.59 -4.57
CA HIS A 271 24.86 -4.54 -3.92
C HIS A 271 24.54 -4.10 -2.49
N SER A 272 23.66 -3.10 -2.40
CA SER A 272 23.21 -2.47 -1.15
C SER A 272 21.70 -2.53 -1.01
N GLY A 273 21.12 -1.83 -0.04
CA GLY A 273 19.67 -1.80 0.14
C GLY A 273 19.12 -3.12 0.70
N ALA A 274 19.67 -3.61 1.82
CA ALA A 274 19.22 -4.86 2.45
C ALA A 274 17.73 -4.83 2.80
N ALA A 275 17.21 -3.69 3.25
CA ALA A 275 15.77 -3.54 3.47
C ALA A 275 15.06 -3.23 2.14
N ILE A 276 15.45 -2.14 1.48
CA ILE A 276 14.82 -1.70 0.23
C ILE A 276 15.88 -1.25 -0.78
N PHE A 277 15.83 -1.84 -1.97
CA PHE A 277 16.67 -1.45 -3.10
C PHE A 277 15.80 -1.00 -4.27
N VAL A 278 16.02 0.20 -4.79
CA VAL A 278 15.23 0.77 -5.89
C VAL A 278 16.14 1.07 -7.07
N THR A 279 15.80 0.55 -8.25
CA THR A 279 16.45 0.93 -9.52
C THR A 279 15.53 1.77 -10.39
N GLU A 280 14.22 1.59 -10.25
CA GLU A 280 13.16 2.41 -10.83
C GLU A 280 11.85 2.13 -10.09
N GLY A 281 10.98 3.13 -9.91
CA GLY A 281 9.72 3.02 -9.15
C GLY A 281 9.79 3.66 -7.76
N ALA A 282 8.82 3.37 -6.91
CA ALA A 282 8.64 4.10 -5.67
C ALA A 282 8.28 3.25 -4.45
N PHE A 283 8.53 3.79 -3.26
CA PHE A 283 8.05 3.23 -2.01
C PHE A 283 7.41 4.28 -1.10
N ARG A 284 6.55 3.81 -0.20
CA ARG A 284 5.89 4.60 0.85
C ARG A 284 5.86 3.82 2.16
N LEU A 285 6.44 4.39 3.21
CA LEU A 285 6.60 3.74 4.52
C LEU A 285 5.88 4.55 5.60
N ASN A 286 4.89 3.96 6.26
CA ASN A 286 4.18 4.59 7.36
C ASN A 286 4.23 3.72 8.61
N LYS A 287 4.80 4.21 9.71
CA LYS A 287 4.98 3.38 10.94
C LYS A 287 5.76 2.10 10.66
N VAL A 288 6.95 2.24 10.08
CA VAL A 288 7.79 1.09 9.70
C VAL A 288 9.07 1.11 10.50
N ASN A 289 9.46 -0.04 11.04
CA ASN A 289 10.77 -0.22 11.69
C ASN A 289 11.72 -0.96 10.75
N ILE A 290 12.95 -0.47 10.63
CA ILE A 290 14.01 -1.08 9.82
C ILE A 290 15.24 -1.25 10.72
N THR A 291 15.46 -2.48 11.18
CA THR A 291 16.42 -2.78 12.24
C THR A 291 17.25 -4.02 11.97
N HIS A 292 18.47 -4.08 12.50
CA HIS A 292 19.32 -5.27 12.42
C HIS A 292 19.57 -5.79 10.99
N ASN A 293 19.61 -4.88 10.00
CA ASN A 293 19.97 -5.22 8.64
C ASN A 293 21.44 -4.86 8.38
N VAL A 294 22.09 -5.61 7.50
CA VAL A 294 23.53 -5.49 7.22
C VAL A 294 23.77 -5.26 5.75
N VAL A 295 24.52 -4.19 5.45
CA VAL A 295 24.96 -3.87 4.09
C VAL A 295 26.47 -3.75 4.05
N HIS A 296 27.07 -4.14 2.93
CA HIS A 296 28.48 -3.84 2.72
C HIS A 296 28.69 -2.31 2.57
N GLN A 297 27.80 -1.60 1.85
CA GLN A 297 27.89 -0.15 1.60
C GLN A 297 26.53 0.44 1.21
N ARG A 298 26.42 1.76 0.99
CA ARG A 298 25.25 2.45 0.36
C ARG A 298 23.89 2.19 1.00
N GLY A 299 23.83 2.24 2.33
CA GLY A 299 22.57 2.28 3.10
C GLY A 299 21.75 0.98 3.09
N VAL A 300 21.04 0.71 4.19
CA VAL A 300 20.02 -0.35 4.22
C VAL A 300 18.80 -0.03 3.37
N ILE A 301 18.55 1.25 3.11
CA ILE A 301 17.66 1.73 2.06
C ILE A 301 18.51 2.40 0.99
N TYR A 302 18.40 1.93 -0.25
CA TYR A 302 19.15 2.48 -1.38
C TYR A 302 18.24 2.80 -2.58
N LEU A 303 18.09 4.10 -2.87
CA LEU A 303 17.50 4.58 -4.12
C LEU A 303 18.62 4.72 -5.17
N ASN A 304 18.95 3.61 -5.83
CA ASN A 304 19.93 3.54 -6.92
C ASN A 304 19.29 3.90 -8.28
N VAL A 305 18.66 5.06 -8.33
CA VAL A 305 17.92 5.52 -9.51
C VAL A 305 18.76 6.58 -10.20
N ASP A 306 19.41 6.21 -11.30
CA ASP A 306 20.31 7.11 -12.05
C ASP A 306 19.62 7.75 -13.25
N GLY A 307 20.11 8.93 -13.66
CA GLY A 307 19.68 9.64 -14.87
C GLY A 307 18.21 10.06 -14.80
N ASP A 308 17.51 9.91 -15.91
CA ASP A 308 16.11 10.31 -16.06
C ASP A 308 15.11 9.25 -15.58
N ARG A 309 15.60 8.16 -14.95
CA ARG A 309 14.73 7.11 -14.41
C ARG A 309 13.83 7.65 -13.30
N TYR A 310 12.61 7.13 -13.27
CA TYR A 310 11.61 7.50 -12.29
C TYR A 310 11.88 6.83 -10.95
N GLY A 311 11.84 7.60 -9.87
CA GLY A 311 11.72 7.02 -8.55
C GLY A 311 11.71 8.04 -7.42
N TYR A 312 11.05 7.66 -6.33
CA TYR A 312 10.96 8.43 -5.11
C TYR A 312 10.70 7.54 -3.89
N GLY A 313 10.94 8.08 -2.70
CA GLY A 313 10.58 7.44 -1.43
C GLY A 313 9.82 8.41 -0.54
N PHE A 314 8.76 7.94 0.11
CA PHE A 314 8.07 8.67 1.18
C PHE A 314 8.17 7.91 2.50
N MET A 315 8.41 8.65 3.58
CA MET A 315 8.51 8.10 4.94
C MET A 315 7.74 8.97 5.93
N ASN A 316 6.86 8.34 6.69
CA ASN A 316 6.15 8.94 7.80
C ASN A 316 6.29 8.04 9.02
N ASN A 317 6.72 8.60 10.15
CA ASN A 317 6.83 7.81 11.38
C ASN A 317 7.64 6.52 11.16
N VAL A 318 8.87 6.66 10.68
CA VAL A 318 9.75 5.52 10.38
C VAL A 318 10.90 5.50 11.37
N LEU A 319 11.23 4.31 11.85
CA LEU A 319 12.42 4.06 12.64
C LEU A 319 13.46 3.33 11.77
N ILE A 320 14.69 3.83 11.76
CA ILE A 320 15.84 3.13 11.18
C ILE A 320 16.92 3.07 12.25
N ALA A 321 17.09 1.91 12.88
CA ALA A 321 18.02 1.77 14.00
C ALA A 321 18.77 0.45 14.00
N ASP A 322 19.91 0.40 14.68
CA ASP A 322 20.66 -0.84 14.92
C ASP A 322 21.00 -1.59 13.63
N ASN A 323 21.25 -0.86 12.53
CA ASN A 323 21.73 -1.44 11.27
C ASN A 323 23.24 -1.25 11.12
N ILE A 324 23.88 -2.14 10.36
CA ILE A 324 25.33 -2.17 10.19
C ILE A 324 25.71 -1.92 8.73
N SER A 325 26.72 -1.07 8.52
CA SER A 325 27.43 -0.92 7.26
C SER A 325 28.92 -1.18 7.43
N GLU A 326 29.58 -1.78 6.43
CA GLU A 326 31.00 -2.17 6.52
C GLU A 326 31.93 -1.35 5.63
N SER A 327 31.42 -0.34 4.93
CA SER A 327 32.17 0.32 3.89
C SER A 327 31.53 1.66 3.52
N TRP A 328 31.61 2.04 2.24
CA TRP A 328 31.46 3.41 1.80
C TRP A 328 30.00 3.86 1.69
N TRP A 329 29.82 5.15 1.97
CA TRP A 329 28.64 5.97 1.71
C TRP A 329 27.34 5.48 2.35
N GLY A 330 26.81 6.20 3.32
CA GLY A 330 25.45 5.93 3.82
C GLY A 330 25.37 4.67 4.68
N VAL A 331 24.98 4.80 5.94
CA VAL A 331 24.70 3.65 6.82
C VAL A 331 23.21 3.29 6.77
N ALA A 332 22.35 4.27 7.00
CA ALA A 332 20.90 4.08 7.00
C ALA A 332 20.33 4.23 5.59
N ILE A 333 20.60 5.36 4.95
CA ILE A 333 19.98 5.74 3.68
C ILE A 333 21.05 6.21 2.69
N HIS A 334 20.98 5.69 1.47
CA HIS A 334 21.62 6.28 0.32
C HIS A 334 20.55 6.62 -0.74
N ALA A 335 20.44 7.89 -1.14
CA ALA A 335 19.41 8.29 -2.11
C ALA A 335 19.97 9.13 -3.26
N LYS A 336 19.93 8.58 -4.48
CA LYS A 336 20.26 9.31 -5.71
C LYS A 336 19.05 10.01 -6.35
N LYS A 337 17.84 9.72 -5.86
CA LYS A 337 16.56 10.34 -6.25
C LYS A 337 15.79 10.80 -5.03
N ALA A 338 14.62 11.36 -5.30
CA ALA A 338 13.89 12.17 -4.35
C ALA A 338 13.38 11.36 -3.14
N LEU A 339 13.52 11.95 -1.95
CA LEU A 339 13.11 11.36 -0.69
C LEU A 339 12.42 12.42 0.19
N CYS A 340 11.21 12.13 0.66
CA CYS A 340 10.49 12.97 1.61
C CYS A 340 10.28 12.23 2.94
N MET A 341 10.59 12.90 4.04
CA MET A 341 10.56 12.33 5.39
C MET A 341 9.83 13.27 6.35
N ASN A 342 8.92 12.70 7.15
CA ASN A 342 8.25 13.34 8.27
C ASN A 342 8.26 12.41 9.48
N ASN A 343 8.56 12.92 10.67
CA ASN A 343 8.55 12.13 11.91
C ASN A 343 9.45 10.89 11.87
N VAL A 344 10.61 10.97 11.20
CA VAL A 344 11.54 9.83 11.09
C VAL A 344 12.58 9.89 12.21
N THR A 345 12.89 8.74 12.82
CA THR A 345 14.00 8.59 13.78
C THR A 345 15.07 7.68 13.17
N ILE A 346 16.31 8.17 13.11
CA ILE A 346 17.47 7.40 12.66
C ILE A 346 18.56 7.48 13.74
N CYS A 347 18.87 6.38 14.38
CA CYS A 347 19.84 6.34 15.48
C CYS A 347 20.51 4.97 15.54
N ASN A 348 21.63 4.85 16.26
CA ASN A 348 22.29 3.56 16.49
C ASN A 348 22.66 2.76 15.24
N ASN A 349 22.85 3.42 14.09
CA ASN A 349 23.31 2.75 12.88
C ASN A 349 24.83 2.85 12.83
N THR A 350 25.51 1.70 12.87
CA THR A 350 26.96 1.61 13.01
C THR A 350 27.65 1.43 11.66
N ASN A 351 28.76 2.13 11.45
CA ASN A 351 29.72 1.78 10.41
C ASN A 351 30.90 1.04 11.06
N GLU A 352 31.07 -0.24 10.72
CA GLU A 352 32.19 -1.09 11.17
C GLU A 352 33.36 -1.08 10.17
N GLY A 353 33.19 -0.33 9.08
CA GLY A 353 34.05 -0.34 7.91
C GLY A 353 35.18 0.66 7.92
N ASN A 354 36.11 0.45 6.98
CA ASN A 354 37.12 1.44 6.63
C ASN A 354 36.70 2.17 5.35
N GLY A 355 35.97 3.27 5.50
CA GLY A 355 35.50 4.07 4.37
C GLY A 355 34.81 5.36 4.76
N ASN A 356 34.72 6.29 3.81
CA ASN A 356 33.94 7.50 3.97
C ASN A 356 32.46 7.16 4.18
N HIS A 357 31.82 7.76 5.18
CA HIS A 357 30.42 7.45 5.50
C HIS A 357 29.66 8.64 6.06
N ALA A 358 28.34 8.53 6.01
CA ALA A 358 27.36 9.41 6.62
C ALA A 358 26.15 8.54 7.01
N THR A 359 25.33 8.95 7.96
CA THR A 359 24.09 8.20 8.26
C THR A 359 23.12 8.25 7.07
N ILE A 360 22.89 9.46 6.53
CA ILE A 360 22.18 9.71 5.28
C ILE A 360 23.16 10.28 4.26
N ASN A 361 23.19 9.70 3.06
CA ASN A 361 24.00 10.19 1.95
C ASN A 361 23.19 10.30 0.67
N GLY A 362 23.47 11.31 -0.17
CA GLY A 362 23.16 11.20 -1.59
C GLY A 362 22.92 12.51 -2.32
N SER A 363 22.69 12.38 -3.63
CA SER A 363 22.54 13.47 -4.59
C SER A 363 21.09 13.76 -4.99
N GLY A 364 20.13 13.02 -4.45
CA GLY A 364 18.71 13.21 -4.72
C GLY A 364 18.16 14.52 -4.17
N SER A 365 16.89 14.81 -4.44
CA SER A 365 16.16 15.87 -3.75
C SER A 365 15.66 15.39 -2.39
N PHE A 366 15.76 16.21 -1.35
CA PHE A 366 15.39 15.83 0.01
C PHE A 366 14.39 16.82 0.61
N PHE A 367 13.28 16.32 1.14
CA PHE A 367 12.47 17.08 2.09
C PHE A 367 12.48 16.37 3.43
N ILE A 368 12.97 17.04 4.46
CA ILE A 368 13.14 16.45 5.79
C ILE A 368 12.44 17.35 6.81
N ALA A 369 11.32 16.88 7.35
CA ALA A 369 10.56 17.57 8.38
C ALA A 369 10.48 16.71 9.65
N ASN A 370 10.46 17.35 10.82
CA ASN A 370 10.19 16.68 12.09
C ASN A 370 11.03 15.42 12.30
N THR A 371 12.29 15.41 11.87
CA THR A 371 13.09 14.18 11.79
C THR A 371 14.27 14.28 12.73
N THR A 372 14.61 13.19 13.41
CA THR A 372 15.79 13.10 14.28
C THR A 372 16.79 12.13 13.70
N VAL A 373 18.02 12.59 13.44
CA VAL A 373 19.12 11.76 12.96
C VAL A 373 20.29 11.90 13.93
N ILE A 374 20.67 10.83 14.60
CA ILE A 374 21.85 10.78 15.47
C ILE A 374 22.90 9.93 14.77
N ALA A 375 23.95 10.58 14.26
CA ALA A 375 25.09 9.88 13.69
C ALA A 375 25.89 9.17 14.76
N GLN A 376 26.40 7.98 14.41
CA GLN A 376 27.43 7.32 15.18
C GLN A 376 28.78 7.52 14.53
N ASN A 377 29.79 7.80 15.33
CA ASN A 377 31.16 7.66 14.90
C ASN A 377 31.51 6.19 14.66
N PRO A 378 32.45 5.91 13.72
CA PRO A 378 32.86 4.54 13.44
C PRO A 378 33.48 3.91 14.68
N THR A 379 33.25 2.61 14.86
CA THR A 379 33.76 1.84 16.01
C THR A 379 35.26 1.57 15.93
N VAL A 380 35.86 1.81 14.76
CA VAL A 380 37.28 1.69 14.49
C VAL A 380 37.86 3.05 14.10
N GLU A 381 39.07 3.37 14.57
CA GLU A 381 39.78 4.57 14.14
C GLU A 381 40.02 4.50 12.63
N THR A 382 39.43 5.44 11.88
CA THR A 382 39.55 5.47 10.41
C THR A 382 40.41 6.65 9.98
N THR A 383 41.17 6.48 8.90
CA THR A 383 41.82 7.60 8.20
C THR A 383 40.87 8.32 7.25
N TRP A 384 39.58 7.97 7.25
CA TRP A 384 38.57 8.44 6.31
C TRP A 384 37.60 9.40 6.98
N THR A 385 36.83 10.11 6.16
CA THR A 385 35.97 11.19 6.64
C THR A 385 34.63 10.62 7.10
N ASN A 386 34.29 10.82 8.38
CA ASN A 386 32.92 10.75 8.84
C ASN A 386 32.21 12.07 8.51
N PHE A 387 31.22 12.00 7.62
CA PHE A 387 30.43 13.14 7.18
C PHE A 387 29.18 13.40 8.05
N GLY A 388 29.03 12.66 9.15
CA GLY A 388 27.99 12.90 10.14
C GLY A 388 26.62 12.34 9.78
N ALA A 389 25.59 13.01 10.27
CA ALA A 389 24.19 12.59 10.13
C ALA A 389 23.68 12.74 8.70
N PHE A 390 24.06 13.83 8.02
CA PHE A 390 23.61 14.09 6.65
C PHE A 390 24.71 14.66 5.77
N ARG A 391 25.06 13.90 4.72
CA ARG A 391 25.88 14.36 3.61
C ARG A 391 25.00 14.62 2.40
N CYS A 392 24.84 15.90 2.07
CA CYS A 392 24.05 16.36 0.94
C CYS A 392 24.91 16.56 -0.31
N GLU A 393 24.55 15.91 -1.41
CA GLU A 393 25.13 16.13 -2.74
C GLU A 393 24.08 16.66 -3.74
N THR A 394 22.95 17.17 -3.24
CA THR A 394 21.85 17.66 -4.07
C THR A 394 22.30 18.82 -4.94
N ASN A 395 22.32 18.61 -6.25
CA ASN A 395 22.76 19.63 -7.21
C ASN A 395 21.65 20.67 -7.44
N VAL A 396 21.68 21.76 -6.69
CA VAL A 396 20.68 22.83 -6.83
C VAL A 396 20.83 23.60 -8.15
N SER A 397 21.98 23.50 -8.82
CA SER A 397 22.19 24.13 -10.13
C SER A 397 21.41 23.45 -11.24
N SER A 398 21.01 22.18 -11.07
CA SER A 398 20.11 21.47 -11.99
C SER A 398 18.63 21.61 -11.62
N GLY A 399 18.28 22.44 -10.63
CA GLY A 399 16.90 22.63 -10.16
C GLY A 399 16.41 21.57 -9.16
N GLU A 400 17.28 20.67 -8.71
CA GLU A 400 16.99 19.80 -7.56
C GLU A 400 17.00 20.61 -6.25
N SER A 401 16.39 20.08 -5.19
CA SER A 401 16.21 20.81 -3.94
C SER A 401 16.36 19.92 -2.72
N ALA A 402 17.06 20.43 -1.71
CA ALA A 402 17.14 19.83 -0.38
C ALA A 402 16.69 20.85 0.67
N VAL A 403 15.62 20.54 1.38
CA VAL A 403 15.01 21.39 2.41
C VAL A 403 14.89 20.59 3.70
N ILE A 404 15.44 21.15 4.78
CA ILE A 404 15.32 20.61 6.14
C ILE A 404 14.51 21.60 7.00
N ILE A 405 13.59 21.12 7.83
CA ILE A 405 12.80 21.98 8.71
C ILE A 405 12.43 21.25 10.00
N ASN A 406 12.43 21.96 11.12
CA ASN A 406 12.02 21.46 12.44
C ASN A 406 12.63 20.08 12.78
N SER A 407 13.92 19.89 12.50
CA SER A 407 14.59 18.58 12.58
C SER A 407 15.85 18.64 13.45
N ILE A 408 16.24 17.49 14.02
CA ILE A 408 17.44 17.33 14.85
C ILE A 408 18.50 16.57 14.06
N PHE A 409 19.69 17.16 13.93
CA PHE A 409 20.87 16.49 13.38
C PHE A 409 21.98 16.44 14.43
N GLY A 410 22.21 15.24 14.94
CA GLY A 410 23.07 14.90 16.05
C GLY A 410 24.29 14.07 15.69
N ASN A 411 25.24 14.00 16.62
CA ASN A 411 26.34 13.04 16.62
C ASN A 411 26.48 12.47 18.05
N ASP A 412 26.96 11.24 18.18
CA ASP A 412 27.21 10.56 19.46
C ASP A 412 28.42 11.12 20.23
N THR A 413 29.26 11.90 19.55
CA THR A 413 30.40 12.63 20.13
C THR A 413 30.20 14.16 20.07
N ASP A 414 30.85 14.87 21.00
CA ASP A 414 30.67 16.33 21.14
C ASP A 414 31.21 17.12 19.95
N ASP A 415 32.28 16.64 19.32
CA ASP A 415 32.99 17.31 18.21
C ASP A 415 32.71 16.69 16.83
N GLY A 416 31.85 15.68 16.79
CA GLY A 416 31.44 14.97 15.59
C GLY A 416 30.66 15.87 14.64
N LEU A 417 30.94 15.71 13.34
CA LEU A 417 30.21 16.38 12.27
C LEU A 417 28.75 15.90 12.26
N THR A 418 27.81 16.82 12.02
CA THR A 418 26.38 16.49 11.90
C THR A 418 25.90 16.65 10.47
N MET A 419 26.28 17.73 9.78
CA MET A 419 25.82 18.00 8.43
C MET A 419 26.91 18.60 7.56
N THR A 420 26.88 18.23 6.29
CA THR A 420 27.76 18.80 5.26
C THR A 420 27.12 18.74 3.90
N ASP A 421 27.32 19.78 3.09
CA ASP A 421 27.21 19.65 1.65
C ASP A 421 28.58 19.34 1.04
N SER A 422 28.55 18.58 -0.06
CA SER A 422 29.75 18.08 -0.72
C SER A 422 29.50 17.94 -2.22
N GLY A 423 30.43 18.43 -3.04
CA GLY A 423 30.36 18.33 -4.50
C GLY A 423 30.00 19.66 -5.18
N SER A 424 30.23 19.72 -6.49
CA SER A 424 29.96 20.93 -7.27
C SER A 424 28.46 21.19 -7.39
N GLY A 425 28.00 22.37 -6.97
CA GLY A 425 26.58 22.74 -6.97
C GLY A 425 25.75 22.06 -5.88
N ALA A 426 26.37 21.32 -4.96
CA ALA A 426 25.69 20.70 -3.83
C ALA A 426 25.25 21.76 -2.82
N SER A 427 24.00 21.69 -2.39
CA SER A 427 23.46 22.60 -1.36
C SER A 427 22.18 22.03 -0.76
N PHE A 428 21.95 22.34 0.52
CA PHE A 428 20.64 22.23 1.16
C PHE A 428 20.29 23.54 1.86
N LYS A 429 19.01 23.76 2.15
CA LYS A 429 18.49 24.95 2.83
C LYS A 429 17.70 24.56 4.06
N SER A 430 17.80 25.36 5.11
CA SER A 430 16.87 25.27 6.25
C SER A 430 15.60 26.07 5.97
N GLY A 431 14.46 25.46 6.25
CA GLY A 431 13.16 26.11 6.40
C GLY A 431 12.92 26.64 7.82
N GLY A 432 13.83 26.40 8.76
CA GLY A 432 13.78 26.92 10.13
C GLY A 432 13.71 25.86 11.22
N TRP A 433 13.92 26.32 12.45
CA TRP A 433 13.77 25.58 13.71
C TRP A 433 14.52 24.25 13.77
N CYS A 434 15.61 24.11 13.01
CA CYS A 434 16.45 22.92 13.12
C CYS A 434 17.38 23.03 14.34
N LEU A 435 17.67 21.89 14.97
CA LEU A 435 18.65 21.77 16.04
C LEU A 435 19.83 20.95 15.55
N TYR A 436 21.03 21.53 15.56
CA TYR A 436 22.20 20.91 14.91
C TYR A 436 23.51 21.20 15.63
N GLY A 437 24.47 20.28 15.48
CA GLY A 437 25.83 20.41 16.04
C GLY A 437 26.80 21.06 15.06
N LYS A 438 28.02 20.53 15.01
CA LYS A 438 29.07 21.00 14.09
C LYS A 438 28.69 20.72 12.63
N THR A 439 28.86 21.71 11.76
CA THR A 439 28.62 21.59 10.31
C THR A 439 29.86 21.93 9.50
N GLN A 440 29.91 21.41 8.27
CA GLN A 440 30.96 21.70 7.31
C GLN A 440 30.33 22.16 6.00
N ASN A 441 30.94 23.17 5.35
CA ASN A 441 30.50 23.76 4.07
C ASN A 441 29.08 24.36 4.04
N TRP A 442 28.26 24.16 5.07
CA TRP A 442 26.93 24.76 5.20
C TRP A 442 27.02 26.27 5.43
N LEU A 443 26.73 27.04 4.39
CA LEU A 443 26.83 28.48 4.36
C LEU A 443 25.75 29.13 5.23
N VAL A 444 26.08 30.27 5.85
CA VAL A 444 25.13 31.06 6.66
C VAL A 444 23.89 31.47 5.84
N SER A 445 24.03 31.71 4.54
CA SER A 445 22.91 32.04 3.64
C SER A 445 21.92 30.89 3.41
N GLN A 446 22.29 29.67 3.78
CA GLN A 446 21.45 28.47 3.71
C GLN A 446 20.77 28.17 5.06
N GLN A 447 21.17 28.87 6.13
CA GLN A 447 20.63 28.71 7.49
C GLN A 447 19.48 29.68 7.70
N ALA A 448 18.48 29.27 8.49
CA ALA A 448 17.43 30.16 8.94
C ALA A 448 17.82 30.77 10.30
N THR A 449 17.44 32.03 10.55
CA THR A 449 17.72 32.69 11.84
C THR A 449 17.00 32.06 13.04
N THR A 450 16.04 31.18 12.76
CA THR A 450 15.29 30.37 13.73
C THR A 450 15.98 29.07 14.10
N ASP A 451 17.02 28.67 13.37
CA ASP A 451 17.77 27.45 13.69
C ASP A 451 18.60 27.64 14.97
N THR A 452 18.86 26.54 15.68
CA THR A 452 19.58 26.53 16.95
C THR A 452 20.78 25.59 16.85
N SER A 453 21.98 26.10 17.11
CA SER A 453 23.18 25.26 17.24
C SER A 453 23.38 24.84 18.70
N TYR A 454 23.63 23.56 18.94
CA TYR A 454 24.12 23.08 20.23
C TYR A 454 25.66 23.01 20.16
N THR A 455 26.36 23.94 20.82
CA THR A 455 27.82 24.09 20.65
C THR A 455 28.65 23.37 21.72
N ASP A 456 28.05 22.98 22.84
CA ASP A 456 28.80 22.65 24.06
C ASP A 456 28.67 21.18 24.49
N GLN A 457 27.63 20.47 24.04
CA GLN A 457 27.37 19.09 24.42
C GLN A 457 26.60 18.37 23.31
N ALA A 458 27.07 17.19 22.90
CA ALA A 458 26.37 16.36 21.92
C ALA A 458 24.90 16.15 22.30
N ILE A 459 23.99 16.36 21.35
CA ILE A 459 22.55 16.12 21.56
C ILE A 459 22.27 14.66 21.98
N ALA A 460 23.11 13.71 21.56
CA ALA A 460 23.07 12.31 21.99
C ALA A 460 23.23 12.13 23.51
N LYS A 461 23.86 13.09 24.20
CA LYS A 461 24.02 13.09 25.66
C LYS A 461 22.88 13.82 26.39
N LEU A 462 21.99 14.48 25.65
CA LEU A 462 20.83 15.22 26.16
C LEU A 462 19.52 14.44 25.99
N GLY A 463 19.59 13.24 25.43
CA GLY A 463 18.47 12.35 25.20
C GLY A 463 18.91 10.90 25.13
N LYS A 464 17.96 10.02 24.86
CA LYS A 464 18.18 8.60 24.63
C LYS A 464 17.17 8.06 23.63
N TYR A 465 17.56 7.03 22.91
CA TYR A 465 16.63 6.24 22.12
C TYR A 465 15.79 5.34 23.05
N GLU A 466 14.46 5.48 23.02
CA GLU A 466 13.53 4.72 23.83
C GLU A 466 12.13 4.73 23.18
N ASP A 467 11.44 3.59 23.20
CA ASP A 467 10.10 3.41 22.62
C ASP A 467 9.96 3.89 21.16
N GLY A 468 10.92 3.55 20.30
CA GLY A 468 10.86 3.84 18.86
C GLY A 468 11.15 5.30 18.48
N ALA A 469 11.56 6.15 19.43
CA ALA A 469 11.94 7.54 19.16
C ALA A 469 13.16 7.99 19.95
N PHE A 470 13.87 9.02 19.47
CA PHE A 470 14.90 9.69 20.25
C PHE A 470 14.26 10.73 21.18
N GLN A 471 14.09 10.34 22.45
CA GLN A 471 13.50 11.20 23.47
C GLN A 471 14.58 12.10 24.08
N TRP A 472 14.34 13.41 24.13
CA TRP A 472 15.34 14.39 24.57
C TRP A 472 14.71 15.48 25.45
N ASN A 473 15.53 16.11 26.30
CA ASN A 473 15.06 17.17 27.19
C ASN A 473 15.27 18.57 26.57
N PRO A 474 14.20 19.27 26.13
CA PRO A 474 14.33 20.59 25.51
C PRO A 474 14.75 21.70 26.48
N THR A 475 14.58 21.52 27.81
CA THR A 475 14.98 22.55 28.78
C THR A 475 16.49 22.69 28.91
N ALA A 476 17.27 21.78 28.32
CA ALA A 476 18.73 21.89 28.29
C ALA A 476 19.22 22.98 27.31
N ILE A 477 18.36 23.47 26.40
CA ILE A 477 18.73 24.42 25.34
C ILE A 477 17.89 25.69 25.47
N ASN A 478 18.42 26.68 26.19
CA ASN A 478 17.70 27.92 26.52
C ASN A 478 17.45 28.84 25.31
N THR A 479 18.14 28.61 24.19
CA THR A 479 18.04 29.40 22.95
C THR A 479 17.05 28.81 21.93
N LEU A 480 16.40 27.70 22.27
CA LEU A 480 15.52 26.98 21.36
C LEU A 480 14.33 27.84 20.91
N GLN A 481 14.10 27.85 19.61
CA GLN A 481 12.90 28.42 19.00
C GLN A 481 11.96 27.29 18.55
N PHE A 482 10.66 27.58 18.45
CA PHE A 482 9.64 26.58 18.14
C PHE A 482 8.97 26.85 16.80
N ALA A 483 8.80 25.79 16.01
CA ALA A 483 8.09 25.86 14.74
C ALA A 483 6.57 25.94 14.95
N LYS A 484 5.87 26.39 13.91
CA LYS A 484 4.41 26.26 13.82
C LYS A 484 4.06 25.19 12.80
N TYR A 485 2.96 24.48 13.07
CA TYR A 485 2.38 23.49 12.17
C TYR A 485 2.18 24.05 10.75
N ALA A 486 1.64 25.28 10.66
CA ALA A 486 1.38 25.93 9.37
C ALA A 486 2.64 26.19 8.55
N ASP A 487 3.76 26.52 9.20
CA ASP A 487 5.03 26.80 8.52
C ASP A 487 5.66 25.51 7.96
N ILE A 488 5.58 24.41 8.72
CA ILE A 488 6.07 23.09 8.29
C ILE A 488 5.21 22.55 7.14
N LEU A 489 3.89 22.60 7.26
CA LEU A 489 2.98 22.16 6.20
C LEU A 489 3.16 22.96 4.92
N LYS A 490 3.35 24.28 5.04
CA LYS A 490 3.65 25.14 3.90
C LYS A 490 4.96 24.73 3.22
N ALA A 491 6.03 24.53 3.99
CA ALA A 491 7.31 24.09 3.44
C ALA A 491 7.20 22.74 2.70
N ALA A 492 6.38 21.81 3.21
CA ALA A 492 6.11 20.55 2.54
C ALA A 492 5.40 20.74 1.20
N LYS A 493 4.33 21.54 1.15
CA LYS A 493 3.57 21.81 -0.09
C LYS A 493 4.38 22.58 -1.14
N GLU A 494 5.28 23.47 -0.70
CA GLU A 494 6.13 24.27 -1.58
C GLU A 494 7.40 23.52 -2.05
N PHE A 495 7.62 22.28 -1.60
CA PHE A 495 8.75 21.48 -2.05
C PHE A 495 8.53 20.91 -3.46
N THR A 496 9.14 21.57 -4.45
CA THR A 496 8.95 21.27 -5.88
C THR A 496 10.30 21.05 -6.59
N PRO A 497 10.99 19.92 -6.38
CA PRO A 497 12.24 19.63 -7.09
C PRO A 497 11.98 19.46 -8.61
N ALA A 498 12.95 19.86 -9.45
CA ALA A 498 12.78 19.83 -10.90
C ALA A 498 12.44 18.43 -11.45
N SER A 499 13.03 17.37 -10.90
CA SER A 499 12.76 16.00 -11.32
C SER A 499 11.31 15.54 -11.07
N ILE A 500 10.65 16.04 -10.01
CA ILE A 500 9.26 15.70 -9.66
C ILE A 500 8.58 16.95 -9.06
N PRO A 501 8.03 17.87 -9.88
CA PRO A 501 7.54 19.15 -9.40
C PRO A 501 6.37 19.09 -8.42
N THR A 502 5.62 17.97 -8.39
CA THR A 502 4.47 17.76 -7.49
C THR A 502 4.84 17.09 -6.16
N LEU A 503 6.10 16.70 -5.98
CA LEU A 503 6.51 15.75 -4.96
C LEU A 503 6.08 16.13 -3.54
N GLY A 504 6.25 17.40 -3.15
CA GLY A 504 5.83 17.90 -1.84
C GLY A 504 4.33 17.80 -1.62
N GLN A 505 3.52 18.17 -2.62
CA GLN A 505 2.07 18.05 -2.55
C GLN A 505 1.61 16.58 -2.54
N ASP A 506 2.26 15.72 -3.33
CA ASP A 506 1.96 14.28 -3.36
C ASP A 506 2.28 13.61 -2.02
N PHE A 507 3.36 14.04 -1.36
CA PHE A 507 3.74 13.59 -0.01
C PHE A 507 2.69 13.96 1.03
N VAL A 508 2.22 15.21 1.00
CA VAL A 508 1.14 15.70 1.88
C VAL A 508 -0.17 14.96 1.61
N ASN A 509 -0.54 14.76 0.34
CA ASN A 509 -1.76 14.04 -0.04
C ASN A 509 -1.75 12.58 0.42
N TRP A 510 -0.58 11.93 0.40
CA TRP A 510 -0.45 10.54 0.82
C TRP A 510 -0.59 10.37 2.34
N MET A 511 0.05 11.22 3.14
CA MET A 511 0.03 11.07 4.61
C MET A 511 -1.18 11.72 5.29
N GLY A 512 -1.81 12.71 4.64
CA GLY A 512 -2.73 13.63 5.28
C GLY A 512 -2.02 14.82 5.92
N GLU A 513 -2.68 15.99 5.95
CA GLU A 513 -2.10 17.21 6.52
C GLU A 513 -1.90 17.09 8.04
N GLU A 514 -2.76 16.32 8.70
CA GLU A 514 -2.74 16.06 10.14
C GLU A 514 -1.46 15.36 10.59
N ALA A 515 -0.81 14.59 9.72
CA ALA A 515 0.42 13.87 10.05
C ALA A 515 1.58 14.80 10.45
N PHE A 516 1.59 16.04 9.96
CA PHE A 516 2.58 17.06 10.33
C PHE A 516 2.34 17.65 11.74
N GLY A 517 1.14 17.45 12.30
CA GLY A 517 0.78 17.89 13.64
C GLY A 517 1.00 16.83 14.73
N LEU A 518 1.46 15.64 14.35
CA LEU A 518 1.75 14.54 15.26
C LEU A 518 3.27 14.37 15.45
N ASP A 519 3.69 13.80 16.57
CA ASP A 519 5.05 13.30 16.77
C ASP A 519 5.21 11.87 16.20
N GLY A 520 6.43 11.33 16.21
CA GLY A 520 6.77 9.97 15.80
C GLY A 520 6.21 8.88 16.72
N LYS A 521 5.55 9.23 17.82
CA LYS A 521 4.76 8.27 18.62
C LYS A 521 3.26 8.39 18.32
N GLY A 522 2.87 9.29 17.41
CA GLY A 522 1.48 9.57 17.05
C GLY A 522 0.76 10.52 18.01
N ASN A 523 1.47 11.17 18.94
CA ASN A 523 0.89 12.12 19.87
C ASN A 523 0.70 13.48 19.21
N PRO A 524 -0.39 14.21 19.51
CA PRO A 524 -0.58 15.58 19.04
C PRO A 524 0.50 16.53 19.58
N ARG A 525 1.01 17.40 18.71
CA ARG A 525 1.93 18.49 19.05
C ARG A 525 1.17 19.79 19.26
N ASN A 526 1.80 20.75 19.94
CA ASN A 526 1.29 22.11 19.98
C ASN A 526 1.45 22.79 18.62
N PRO A 527 0.36 23.21 17.95
CA PRO A 527 0.44 23.74 16.59
C PRO A 527 1.21 25.06 16.48
N ASN A 528 1.47 25.76 17.58
CA ASN A 528 2.23 27.01 17.62
C ASN A 528 3.61 26.88 18.27
N ARG A 529 3.94 25.71 18.83
CA ARG A 529 5.15 25.47 19.62
C ARG A 529 5.71 24.06 19.43
N MET A 530 5.92 23.66 18.18
CA MET A 530 6.45 22.33 17.87
C MET A 530 7.95 22.27 18.17
N LEU A 531 8.37 21.22 18.88
CA LEU A 531 9.79 20.92 19.10
C LEU A 531 10.41 20.34 17.82
N PRO A 532 11.72 20.58 17.58
CA PRO A 532 12.42 19.93 16.49
C PRO A 532 12.53 18.42 16.71
N GLY A 533 12.62 17.71 15.59
CA GLY A 533 12.82 16.27 15.57
C GLY A 533 11.52 15.49 15.65
N ALA A 534 11.66 14.17 15.67
CA ALA A 534 10.53 13.24 15.63
C ALA A 534 9.76 13.15 16.96
N TYR A 535 10.38 13.52 18.08
CA TYR A 535 9.75 13.43 19.40
C TYR A 535 9.39 14.82 19.93
N ASP A 536 8.21 14.93 20.56
CA ASP A 536 7.74 16.14 21.23
C ASP A 536 7.28 15.79 22.65
N THR A 537 7.68 16.57 23.65
CA THR A 537 7.27 16.35 25.05
C THR A 537 5.84 16.81 25.34
N GLY A 538 5.13 17.36 24.35
CA GLY A 538 3.76 17.84 24.51
C GLY A 538 3.69 19.20 25.20
N LEU A 539 4.42 20.18 24.66
CA LEU A 539 4.45 21.54 25.21
C LEU A 539 3.04 22.19 25.23
N GLN A 540 2.69 22.88 26.32
CA GLN A 540 1.45 23.66 26.42
C GLN A 540 1.52 25.02 25.70
#